data_AF-A0A8E2U1P5-F1
#
_entry.id   AF-A0A8E2U1P5-F1
#
_cell.length_a   1.000
_cell.length_b   1.000
_cell.length_c   1.000
_cell.angle_alpha   90.00
_cell.angle_beta   90.00
_cell.angle_gamma   90.00
#
_symmetry.space_group_name_H-M   'P 1'
#
loop_
_entity.id
_entity.type
_entity.pdbx_description
1 polymer ?
#
loop_
_entity_poly.entity_id
_entity_poly.type
_entity_poly.pdbx_seq_one_letter_code
_entity_poly.pdbx_strand_id
1 'polypeptide(L)'
;MSNFNFLLFGVYPYIALAICLIGSWARFDLSQYSWKAGSSQMLQPKGMRLASNLFHVGVIFILCGHFVGLLMPEALYHSFITSGQKQVVAMVSGGFFGILCLIGLVMLIQRRLGDPRVRASSSRSDIAILFVLLAQLVLGLLTIIASLGHLDGSVMVLLGTWAQSIVTLQPVKAAGAIETVSVVYKLHVFLGLTLFVLFPFTRLVHIVSAPVWYLGRRYQIVRQKGVKPAMPRPQRPRGYEAPAATSGVAAPQPGFAAGKLKDGVN
;
A
#
# COMPACT_ATOMS: atom_id res chain seq x y z
N MET A 1 15.61 33.95 6.94
CA MET A 1 15.95 32.51 7.06
C MET A 1 17.07 32.24 8.05
N SER A 2 16.76 31.56 9.15
CA SER A 2 17.79 31.04 10.07
C SER A 2 18.55 29.85 9.45
N ASN A 3 19.83 29.71 9.78
CA ASN A 3 20.66 28.57 9.31
C ASN A 3 20.05 27.22 9.70
N PHE A 4 19.40 27.15 10.87
CA PHE A 4 18.74 25.94 11.35
C PHE A 4 17.52 25.55 10.49
N ASN A 5 16.70 26.52 10.07
CA ASN A 5 15.57 26.28 9.18
C ASN A 5 16.04 25.76 7.81
N PHE A 6 17.10 26.35 7.26
CA PHE A 6 17.69 25.88 6.01
C PHE A 6 18.22 24.44 6.11
N LEU A 7 18.91 24.12 7.20
CA LEU A 7 19.45 22.78 7.40
C LEU A 7 18.33 21.73 7.50
N LEU A 8 17.29 21.99 8.29
CA LEU A 8 16.20 21.03 8.50
C LEU A 8 15.21 20.91 7.34
N PHE A 9 14.92 21.99 6.62
CA PHE A 9 13.85 21.99 5.61
C PHE A 9 14.32 22.29 4.20
N GLY A 10 15.58 22.70 4.03
CA GLY A 10 16.27 22.80 2.75
C GLY A 10 17.17 21.61 2.49
N VAL A 11 18.05 21.24 3.43
CA VAL A 11 19.10 20.21 3.20
C VAL A 11 18.67 18.80 3.61
N TYR A 12 18.17 18.63 4.84
CA TYR A 12 17.78 17.33 5.40
C TYR A 12 16.80 16.52 4.51
N PRO A 13 15.82 17.11 3.79
CA PRO A 13 14.97 16.35 2.88
C PRO A 13 15.75 15.56 1.83
N TYR A 14 16.82 16.13 1.25
CA TYR A 14 17.65 15.44 0.26
C TYR A 14 18.46 14.30 0.87
N ILE A 15 18.98 14.49 2.09
CA ILE A 15 19.67 13.44 2.83
C ILE A 15 18.69 12.28 3.11
N ALA A 16 17.48 12.60 3.58
CA ALA A 16 16.44 11.60 3.86
C ALA A 16 16.04 10.82 2.61
N LEU A 17 15.84 11.50 1.49
CA LEU A 17 15.51 10.87 0.20
C LEU A 17 16.67 10.02 -0.32
N ALA A 18 17.92 10.51 -0.24
CA ALA A 18 19.09 9.75 -0.65
C ALA A 18 19.24 8.44 0.15
N ILE A 19 19.12 8.51 1.49
CA ILE A 19 19.13 7.33 2.35
C ILE A 19 17.98 6.38 1.98
N CYS A 20 16.77 6.91 1.78
CA CYS A 20 15.61 6.11 1.43
C CYS A 20 15.81 5.36 0.12
N LEU A 21 16.27 6.04 -0.94
CA LEU A 21 16.43 5.46 -2.27
C LEU A 21 17.61 4.50 -2.33
N ILE A 22 18.80 4.93 -1.91
CA ILE A 22 20.02 4.12 -1.96
C ILE A 22 19.91 2.94 -0.99
N GLY A 23 19.42 3.17 0.22
CA GLY A 23 19.22 2.11 1.21
C GLY A 23 18.19 1.08 0.75
N SER A 24 17.10 1.51 0.10
CA SER A 24 16.09 0.59 -0.43
C SER A 24 16.65 -0.23 -1.58
N TRP A 25 17.38 0.42 -2.50
CA TRP A 25 18.03 -0.27 -3.61
C TRP A 25 19.05 -1.30 -3.10
N ALA A 26 19.97 -0.90 -2.22
CA ALA A 26 20.97 -1.80 -1.64
C ALA A 26 20.31 -2.99 -0.93
N ARG A 27 19.23 -2.77 -0.16
CA ARG A 27 18.51 -3.87 0.50
C ARG A 27 17.79 -4.78 -0.49
N PHE A 28 17.26 -4.23 -1.58
CA PHE A 28 16.61 -5.01 -2.62
C PHE A 28 17.58 -5.93 -3.34
N ASP A 29 18.79 -5.47 -3.67
CA ASP A 29 19.77 -6.29 -4.39
C ASP A 29 20.55 -7.23 -3.46
N LEU A 30 20.98 -6.73 -2.29
CA LEU A 30 21.88 -7.47 -1.40
C LEU A 30 21.14 -8.34 -0.37
N SER A 31 19.83 -8.14 -0.16
CA SER A 31 19.12 -8.72 0.99
C SER A 31 17.64 -9.03 0.72
N GLN A 32 17.34 -9.64 -0.44
CA GLN A 32 15.97 -10.01 -0.84
C GLN A 32 15.19 -10.83 0.20
N TYR A 33 15.84 -11.72 0.97
CA TYR A 33 15.17 -12.52 2.00
C TYR A 33 14.59 -11.66 3.15
N SER A 34 15.16 -10.48 3.38
CA SER A 34 14.67 -9.50 4.35
C SER A 34 13.53 -8.64 3.79
N TRP A 35 13.26 -8.69 2.49
CA TRP A 35 12.26 -7.89 1.79
C TRP A 35 10.88 -8.54 1.89
N LYS A 36 10.23 -8.37 3.04
CA LYS A 36 8.93 -8.99 3.33
C LYS A 36 8.07 -8.13 4.23
N ALA A 37 6.75 -8.30 4.11
CA ALA A 37 5.78 -7.58 4.93
C ALA A 37 5.81 -7.97 6.42
N GLY A 38 6.36 -9.13 6.79
CA GLY A 38 6.44 -9.58 8.19
C GLY A 38 5.06 -9.77 8.83
N SER A 39 4.20 -10.58 8.20
CA SER A 39 2.85 -10.86 8.72
C SER A 39 2.94 -11.68 10.01
N SER A 40 2.21 -11.26 11.04
CA SER A 40 2.03 -12.01 12.29
C SER A 40 0.60 -12.54 12.46
N GLN A 41 -0.21 -12.51 11.40
CA GLN A 41 -1.62 -12.90 11.45
C GLN A 41 -1.80 -14.38 11.81
N MET A 42 -0.92 -15.26 11.32
CA MET A 42 -0.97 -16.70 11.62
C MET A 42 -0.81 -17.00 13.11
N LEU A 43 0.00 -16.21 13.82
CA LEU A 43 0.27 -16.43 15.25
C LEU A 43 -0.91 -16.03 16.15
N GLN A 44 -1.64 -14.98 15.73
CA GLN A 44 -2.82 -14.49 16.44
C GLN A 44 -3.80 -13.80 15.47
N PRO A 45 -4.81 -14.51 14.95
CA PRO A 45 -5.70 -13.95 13.93
C PRO A 45 -6.76 -12.99 14.51
N LYS A 46 -7.08 -13.11 15.81
CA LYS A 46 -8.12 -12.34 16.48
C LYS A 46 -7.86 -10.83 16.33
N GLY A 47 -8.87 -10.09 15.85
CA GLY A 47 -8.82 -8.64 15.66
C GLY A 47 -7.91 -8.14 14.53
N MET A 48 -7.04 -8.99 13.96
CA MET A 48 -6.04 -8.58 12.97
C MET A 48 -6.67 -8.04 11.68
N ARG A 49 -7.75 -8.67 11.18
CA ARG A 49 -8.43 -8.20 9.96
C ARG A 49 -8.97 -6.78 10.12
N LEU A 50 -9.67 -6.50 11.21
CA LEU A 50 -10.24 -5.18 11.49
C LEU A 50 -9.12 -4.15 11.69
N ALA A 51 -8.18 -4.42 12.59
CA ALA A 51 -7.09 -3.50 12.90
C ALA A 51 -6.21 -3.19 11.67
N SER A 52 -5.86 -4.23 10.90
CA SER A 52 -5.06 -4.09 9.69
C SER A 52 -5.80 -3.33 8.59
N ASN A 53 -7.09 -3.58 8.39
CA ASN A 53 -7.87 -2.88 7.36
C ASN A 53 -8.07 -1.41 7.73
N LEU A 54 -8.43 -1.10 8.97
CA LEU A 54 -8.57 0.28 9.45
C LEU A 54 -7.27 1.07 9.27
N PHE A 55 -6.13 0.47 9.66
CA PHE A 55 -4.83 1.09 9.49
C PHE A 55 -4.47 1.30 8.01
N HIS A 56 -4.54 0.23 7.19
CA HIS A 56 -4.06 0.30 5.81
C HIS A 56 -4.97 1.14 4.90
N VAL A 57 -6.29 1.02 5.04
CA VAL A 57 -7.22 1.89 4.29
C VAL A 57 -6.98 3.33 4.68
N GLY A 58 -6.91 3.63 5.98
CA GLY A 58 -6.62 4.98 6.47
C GLY A 58 -5.30 5.54 5.91
N VAL A 59 -4.19 4.82 6.11
CA VAL A 59 -2.86 5.30 5.70
C VAL A 59 -2.73 5.43 4.18
N ILE A 60 -3.34 4.55 3.38
CA ILE A 60 -3.29 4.64 1.91
C ILE A 60 -3.99 5.92 1.44
N PHE A 61 -5.20 6.20 1.93
CA PHE A 61 -5.92 7.42 1.57
C PHE A 61 -5.17 8.68 2.04
N ILE A 62 -4.57 8.65 3.23
CA ILE A 62 -3.74 9.76 3.72
C ILE A 62 -2.53 9.98 2.81
N LEU A 63 -1.79 8.92 2.45
CA LEU A 63 -0.62 9.02 1.58
C LEU A 63 -0.99 9.51 0.18
N CYS A 64 -2.08 9.01 -0.41
CA CYS A 64 -2.59 9.51 -1.69
C CYS A 64 -3.01 10.98 -1.59
N GLY A 65 -3.70 11.36 -0.51
CA GLY A 65 -4.09 12.74 -0.23
C GLY A 65 -2.87 13.66 -0.07
N HIS A 66 -1.81 13.22 0.58
CA HIS A 66 -0.55 13.98 0.68
C HIS A 66 0.12 14.11 -0.68
N PHE A 67 0.22 13.02 -1.45
CA PHE A 67 0.86 13.01 -2.76
C PHE A 67 0.18 13.99 -3.72
N VAL A 68 -1.14 13.87 -3.89
CA VAL A 68 -1.92 14.77 -4.77
C VAL A 68 -2.01 16.17 -4.16
N GLY A 69 -2.22 16.27 -2.85
CA GLY A 69 -2.38 17.53 -2.14
C GLY A 69 -1.15 18.43 -2.23
N LEU A 70 0.04 17.87 -2.05
CA LEU A 70 1.30 18.63 -2.02
C LEU A 70 1.92 18.81 -3.40
N LEU A 71 1.90 17.77 -4.25
CA LEU A 71 2.66 17.79 -5.51
C LEU A 71 1.86 18.27 -6.72
N MET A 72 0.52 18.29 -6.66
CA MET A 72 -0.28 18.85 -7.75
C MET A 72 -0.05 20.37 -7.82
N PRO A 73 0.49 20.91 -8.93
CA PRO A 73 0.68 22.35 -9.12
C PRO A 73 -0.64 23.11 -9.09
N GLU A 74 -0.62 24.33 -8.55
CA GLU A 74 -1.82 25.18 -8.42
C GLU A 74 -2.50 25.45 -9.78
N ALA A 75 -1.71 25.67 -10.82
CA ALA A 75 -2.21 25.89 -12.17
C ALA A 75 -3.12 24.77 -12.72
N LEU A 76 -2.98 23.53 -12.22
CA LEU A 76 -3.76 22.39 -12.71
C LEU A 76 -5.13 22.25 -12.03
N TYR A 77 -5.29 22.75 -10.80
CA TYR A 77 -6.51 22.54 -10.04
C TYR A 77 -7.31 23.83 -9.79
N HIS A 78 -6.70 25.01 -9.90
CA HIS A 78 -7.34 26.28 -9.56
C HIS A 78 -8.59 26.61 -10.41
N SER A 79 -8.74 26.00 -11.59
CA SER A 79 -9.95 26.11 -12.41
C SER A 79 -11.15 25.32 -11.86
N PHE A 80 -10.92 24.34 -10.98
CA PHE A 80 -11.96 23.46 -10.45
C PHE A 80 -12.14 23.62 -8.94
N ILE A 81 -11.07 23.93 -8.21
CA ILE A 81 -11.07 24.01 -6.74
C ILE A 81 -10.09 25.10 -6.28
N THR A 82 -10.54 25.98 -5.38
CA THR A 82 -9.65 26.98 -4.77
C THR A 82 -8.73 26.34 -3.75
N SER A 83 -7.61 26.98 -3.42
CA SER A 83 -6.66 26.48 -2.42
C SER A 83 -7.30 26.30 -1.03
N GLY A 84 -8.21 27.19 -0.62
CA GLY A 84 -9.01 27.02 0.61
C GLY A 84 -9.98 25.84 0.55
N GLN A 85 -10.69 25.64 -0.56
CA GLN A 85 -11.56 24.47 -0.75
C GLN A 85 -10.76 23.16 -0.71
N LYS A 86 -9.58 23.14 -1.34
CA LYS A 86 -8.66 21.99 -1.31
C LYS A 86 -8.21 21.67 0.11
N GLN A 87 -7.95 22.69 0.93
CA GLN A 87 -7.64 22.53 2.35
C GLN A 87 -8.81 21.90 3.10
N VAL A 88 -10.04 22.38 2.90
CA VAL A 88 -11.23 21.82 3.56
C VAL A 88 -11.43 20.36 3.17
N VAL A 89 -11.26 20.01 1.90
CA VAL A 89 -11.30 18.61 1.44
C VAL A 89 -10.24 17.79 2.18
N ALA A 90 -8.99 18.27 2.24
CA ALA A 90 -7.92 17.59 2.95
C ALA A 90 -8.20 17.42 4.46
N MET A 91 -8.79 18.42 5.11
CA MET A 91 -9.17 18.36 6.53
C MET A 91 -10.28 17.33 6.78
N VAL A 92 -11.33 17.32 5.96
CA VAL A 92 -12.47 16.40 6.13
C VAL A 92 -12.07 14.98 5.77
N SER A 93 -11.57 14.76 4.55
CA SER A 93 -11.20 13.41 4.11
C SER A 93 -9.98 12.89 4.87
N GLY A 94 -8.95 13.72 5.03
CA GLY A 94 -7.74 13.37 5.77
C GLY A 94 -8.00 13.16 7.25
N GLY A 95 -8.87 13.95 7.88
CA GLY A 95 -9.31 13.74 9.26
C GLY A 95 -10.07 12.42 9.44
N PHE A 96 -11.03 12.14 8.56
CA PHE A 96 -11.78 10.88 8.59
C PHE A 96 -10.87 9.65 8.45
N PHE A 97 -10.06 9.59 7.39
CA PHE A 97 -9.13 8.48 7.19
C PHE A 97 -8.00 8.46 8.22
N GLY A 98 -7.63 9.62 8.77
CA GLY A 98 -6.69 9.77 9.89
C GLY A 98 -7.20 9.11 11.17
N ILE A 99 -8.46 9.30 11.52
CA ILE A 99 -9.09 8.66 12.68
C ILE A 99 -9.18 7.14 12.48
N LEU A 100 -9.61 6.67 11.29
CA LEU A 100 -9.61 5.23 10.99
C LEU A 100 -8.19 4.64 11.11
N CYS A 101 -7.19 5.32 10.56
CA CYS A 101 -5.80 4.94 10.66
C CYS A 101 -5.35 4.85 12.12
N LEU A 102 -5.75 5.83 12.95
CA LEU A 102 -5.36 5.93 14.35
C LEU A 102 -5.94 4.77 15.17
N ILE A 103 -7.23 4.49 15.00
CA ILE A 103 -7.89 3.36 15.66
C ILE A 103 -7.18 2.05 15.27
N GLY A 104 -6.97 1.83 13.97
CA GLY A 104 -6.26 0.64 13.49
C GLY A 104 -4.85 0.52 14.05
N LEU A 105 -4.09 1.62 14.08
CA LEU A 105 -2.72 1.65 14.59
C LEU A 105 -2.65 1.37 16.09
N VAL A 106 -3.52 1.97 16.90
CA VAL A 106 -3.60 1.72 18.34
C VAL A 106 -3.93 0.25 18.61
N MET A 107 -4.90 -0.32 17.89
CA MET A 107 -5.22 -1.76 18.00
C MET A 107 -4.02 -2.65 17.63
N LEU A 108 -3.26 -2.29 16.58
CA LEU A 108 -2.07 -3.03 16.17
C LEU A 108 -0.94 -2.93 17.21
N ILE A 109 -0.75 -1.77 17.84
CA ILE A 109 0.21 -1.56 18.93
C ILE A 109 -0.19 -2.38 20.16
N GLN A 110 -1.44 -2.28 20.60
CA GLN A 110 -1.97 -3.07 21.72
C GLN A 110 -1.76 -4.56 21.48
N ARG A 111 -2.06 -5.06 20.28
CA ARG A 111 -1.83 -6.45 19.91
C ARG A 111 -0.34 -6.82 19.94
N ARG A 112 0.54 -5.97 19.42
CA ARG A 112 1.98 -6.27 19.32
C ARG A 112 2.68 -6.28 20.68
N LEU A 113 2.19 -5.49 21.63
CA LEU A 113 2.75 -5.41 22.98
C LEU A 113 2.09 -6.39 23.95
N GLY A 114 0.77 -6.59 23.84
CA GLY A 114 -0.02 -7.39 24.78
C GLY A 114 -0.10 -8.88 24.48
N ASP A 115 0.04 -9.30 23.22
CA ASP A 115 -0.02 -10.73 22.87
C ASP A 115 1.36 -11.40 23.00
N PRO A 116 1.54 -12.43 23.86
CA PRO A 116 2.83 -13.07 24.08
C PRO A 116 3.46 -13.66 22.81
N ARG A 117 2.66 -14.23 21.90
CA ARG A 117 3.15 -14.89 20.68
C ARG A 117 3.64 -13.87 19.67
N VAL A 118 2.90 -12.78 19.51
CA VAL A 118 3.28 -11.68 18.62
C VAL A 118 4.47 -10.91 19.18
N ARG A 119 4.51 -10.69 20.50
CA ARG A 119 5.60 -9.99 21.17
C ARG A 119 6.91 -10.76 21.07
N ALA A 120 6.89 -12.08 21.30
CA ALA A 120 8.08 -12.95 21.21
C ALA A 120 8.69 -13.00 19.79
N SER A 121 7.88 -12.81 18.75
CA SER A 121 8.32 -12.83 17.35
C SER A 121 8.55 -11.45 16.74
N SER A 122 8.43 -10.37 17.53
CA SER A 122 8.59 -8.99 17.06
C SER A 122 10.03 -8.50 17.18
N SER A 123 10.55 -7.87 16.14
CA SER A 123 11.84 -7.15 16.21
C SER A 123 11.68 -5.80 16.92
N ARG A 124 12.77 -5.26 17.48
CA ARG A 124 12.77 -3.90 18.07
C ARG A 124 12.36 -2.84 17.04
N SER A 125 12.82 -2.98 15.79
CA SER A 125 12.43 -2.10 14.68
C SER A 125 10.94 -2.16 14.36
N ASP A 126 10.29 -3.32 14.45
CA ASP A 126 8.85 -3.45 14.22
C ASP A 126 8.03 -2.71 15.27
N ILE A 127 8.50 -2.66 16.50
CA ILE A 127 7.83 -1.95 17.59
C ILE A 127 8.09 -0.46 17.46
N ALA A 128 9.35 -0.06 17.27
CA ALA A 128 9.74 1.34 17.14
C ALA A 128 8.98 2.03 15.99
N ILE A 129 8.88 1.40 14.82
CA ILE A 129 8.23 2.03 13.67
C ILE A 129 6.73 2.28 13.89
N LEU A 130 6.03 1.42 14.66
CA LEU A 130 4.63 1.68 14.99
C LEU A 130 4.46 2.91 15.87
N PHE A 131 5.38 3.16 16.81
CA PHE A 131 5.35 4.36 17.63
C PHE A 131 5.73 5.62 16.87
N VAL A 132 6.70 5.53 15.94
CA VAL A 132 7.03 6.65 15.05
C VAL A 132 5.85 6.99 14.14
N LEU A 133 5.17 5.98 13.58
CA LEU A 133 3.94 6.18 12.81
C LEU A 133 2.81 6.77 13.65
N LEU A 134 2.70 6.36 14.93
CA LEU A 134 1.69 6.92 15.85
C LEU A 134 1.96 8.40 16.11
N ALA A 135 3.21 8.76 16.41
CA ALA A 135 3.60 10.15 16.60
C ALA A 135 3.35 10.98 15.34
N GLN A 136 3.71 10.46 14.15
CA GLN A 136 3.45 11.13 12.87
C GLN A 136 1.96 11.36 12.63
N LEU A 137 1.14 10.35 12.89
CA LEU A 137 -0.30 10.41 12.69
C LEU A 137 -0.97 11.39 13.66
N VAL A 138 -0.57 11.37 14.94
CA VAL A 138 -1.05 12.32 15.95
C VAL A 138 -0.66 13.74 15.57
N LEU A 139 0.60 13.99 15.18
CA LEU A 139 1.01 15.30 14.67
C LEU A 139 0.17 15.71 13.47
N GLY A 140 -0.10 14.80 12.53
CA GLY A 140 -0.95 15.06 11.37
C GLY A 140 -2.36 15.49 11.77
N LEU A 141 -3.00 14.77 12.71
CA LEU A 141 -4.32 15.15 13.21
C LEU A 141 -4.30 16.49 13.96
N LEU A 142 -3.23 16.80 14.71
CA LEU A 142 -3.07 18.09 15.36
C LEU A 142 -2.94 19.25 14.36
N THR A 143 -2.34 19.02 13.18
CA THR A 143 -2.31 20.05 12.12
C THR A 143 -3.69 20.43 11.60
N ILE A 144 -4.68 19.54 11.69
CA ILE A 144 -6.08 19.85 11.32
C ILE A 144 -6.65 20.89 12.27
N ILE A 145 -6.36 20.76 13.57
CA ILE A 145 -6.80 21.74 14.59
C ILE A 145 -6.14 23.11 14.31
N ALA A 146 -4.84 23.12 13.99
CA ALA A 146 -4.16 24.35 13.60
C ALA A 146 -4.75 24.95 12.31
N SER A 147 -5.13 24.11 11.34
CA SER A 147 -5.71 24.54 10.06
C SER A 147 -7.07 25.24 10.20
N LEU A 148 -7.81 25.00 11.28
CA LEU A 148 -9.06 25.72 11.56
C LEU A 148 -8.86 27.23 11.71
N GLY A 149 -7.65 27.68 12.07
CA GLY A 149 -7.31 29.10 12.19
C GLY A 149 -7.03 29.81 10.87
N HIS A 150 -6.93 29.10 9.74
CA HIS A 150 -6.55 29.66 8.44
C HIS A 150 -7.19 28.87 7.27
N LEU A 151 -8.51 28.98 7.13
CA LEU A 151 -9.29 28.26 6.10
C LEU A 151 -9.12 28.82 4.67
N ASP A 152 -8.39 29.92 4.52
CA ASP A 152 -8.04 30.56 3.25
C ASP A 152 -7.05 29.73 2.40
N GLY A 153 -6.38 28.74 3.00
CA GLY A 153 -5.46 27.85 2.29
C GLY A 153 -4.02 28.36 2.18
N SER A 154 -3.71 29.53 2.76
CA SER A 154 -2.37 30.15 2.68
C SER A 154 -1.25 29.23 3.17
N VAL A 155 -1.41 28.62 4.35
CA VAL A 155 -0.42 27.69 4.91
C VAL A 155 -0.31 26.42 4.05
N MET A 156 -1.42 25.94 3.49
CA MET A 156 -1.40 24.80 2.59
C MET A 156 -0.61 25.09 1.32
N VAL A 157 -0.74 26.30 0.75
CA VAL A 157 0.07 26.74 -0.41
C VAL A 157 1.56 26.82 -0.06
N LEU A 158 1.91 27.32 1.14
CA LEU A 158 3.29 27.34 1.62
C LEU A 158 3.89 25.92 1.72
N LEU A 159 3.14 24.97 2.29
CA LEU A 159 3.56 23.58 2.42
C LEU A 159 3.65 22.86 1.06
N GLY A 160 2.71 23.13 0.16
CA GLY A 160 2.75 22.63 -1.23
C GLY A 160 3.96 23.19 -1.99
N THR A 161 4.22 24.49 -1.85
CA THR A 161 5.40 25.15 -2.43
C THR A 161 6.69 24.55 -1.89
N TRP A 162 6.77 24.28 -0.59
CA TRP A 162 7.90 23.59 0.03
C TRP A 162 8.12 22.22 -0.62
N ALA A 163 7.08 21.36 -0.65
CA ALA A 163 7.18 20.01 -1.19
C ALA A 163 7.57 19.99 -2.69
N GLN A 164 6.93 20.85 -3.50
CA GLN A 164 7.23 21.01 -4.91
C GLN A 164 8.66 21.52 -5.13
N SER A 165 9.13 22.45 -4.31
CA SER A 165 10.50 22.98 -4.38
C SER A 165 11.54 21.92 -4.04
N ILE A 166 11.26 20.98 -3.12
CA ILE A 166 12.16 19.86 -2.84
C ILE A 166 12.27 18.92 -4.04
N VAL A 167 11.16 18.52 -4.65
CA VAL A 167 11.20 17.59 -5.80
C VAL A 167 11.72 18.24 -7.09
N THR A 168 11.66 19.57 -7.18
CA THR A 168 12.25 20.35 -8.29
C THR A 168 13.66 20.86 -7.99
N LEU A 169 14.30 20.38 -6.92
CA LEU A 169 15.69 20.66 -6.55
C LEU A 169 15.98 22.15 -6.24
N GLN A 170 15.04 22.84 -5.60
CA GLN A 170 15.13 24.26 -5.21
C GLN A 170 15.19 24.42 -3.67
N PRO A 171 16.31 24.07 -3.01
CA PRO A 171 16.43 24.03 -1.54
C PRO A 171 16.18 25.39 -0.86
N VAL A 172 16.68 26.49 -1.44
CA VAL A 172 16.55 27.83 -0.86
C VAL A 172 15.09 28.29 -0.86
N LYS A 173 14.38 28.04 -1.97
CA LYS A 173 12.95 28.33 -2.09
C LYS A 173 12.12 27.49 -1.14
N ALA A 174 12.44 26.19 -1.03
CA ALA A 174 11.77 25.30 -0.08
C ALA A 174 11.88 25.83 1.35
N ALA A 175 13.10 26.10 1.81
CA ALA A 175 13.33 26.56 3.17
C ALA A 175 12.66 27.92 3.46
N GLY A 176 12.61 28.84 2.49
CA GLY A 176 11.86 30.08 2.61
C GLY A 176 10.35 29.88 2.73
N ALA A 177 9.78 28.94 1.96
CA ALA A 177 8.33 28.67 1.96
C ALA A 177 7.80 28.17 3.31
N ILE A 178 8.60 27.39 4.06
CA ILE A 178 8.16 26.86 5.37
C ILE A 178 8.54 27.75 6.56
N GLU A 179 9.27 28.85 6.34
CA GLU A 179 9.87 29.64 7.43
C GLU A 179 8.82 30.20 8.40
N THR A 180 7.69 30.70 7.90
CA THR A 180 6.62 31.33 8.70
C THR A 180 5.58 30.34 9.21
N VAL A 181 5.66 29.07 8.79
CA VAL A 181 4.67 28.05 9.15
C VAL A 181 4.83 27.67 10.63
N SER A 182 3.70 27.40 11.30
CA SER A 182 3.69 27.05 12.72
C SER A 182 4.45 25.73 13.02
N VAL A 183 4.87 25.59 14.28
CA VAL A 183 5.76 24.51 14.71
C VAL A 183 5.15 23.12 14.50
N VAL A 184 3.82 22.96 14.62
CA VAL A 184 3.17 21.66 14.45
C VAL A 184 3.37 21.08 13.05
N TYR A 185 3.27 21.90 12.00
CA TYR A 185 3.54 21.45 10.63
C TYR A 185 5.02 21.14 10.42
N LYS A 186 5.92 21.96 11.00
CA LYS A 186 7.37 21.72 10.94
C LYS A 186 7.75 20.40 11.60
N LEU A 187 7.18 20.09 12.76
CA LEU A 187 7.36 18.80 13.44
C LEU A 187 6.81 17.64 12.59
N HIS A 188 5.62 17.79 12.02
CA HIS A 188 5.02 16.78 11.15
C HIS A 188 5.87 16.52 9.89
N VAL A 189 6.39 17.59 9.25
CA VAL A 189 7.28 17.49 8.09
C VAL A 189 8.60 16.81 8.48
N PHE A 190 9.24 17.26 9.56
CA PHE A 190 10.51 16.71 10.02
C PHE A 190 10.41 15.22 10.36
N LEU A 191 9.38 14.82 11.13
CA LEU A 191 9.16 13.42 11.48
C LEU A 191 8.73 12.59 10.25
N GLY A 192 7.97 13.19 9.34
CA GLY A 192 7.63 12.59 8.04
C GLY A 192 8.87 12.28 7.19
N LEU A 193 9.81 13.22 7.09
CA LEU A 193 11.11 12.99 6.42
C LEU A 193 11.95 11.95 7.16
N THR A 194 11.89 11.93 8.49
CA THR A 194 12.57 10.90 9.30
C THR A 194 12.02 9.50 8.98
N LEU A 195 10.72 9.35 8.69
CA LEU A 195 10.17 8.07 8.22
C LEU A 195 10.82 7.58 6.92
N PHE A 196 11.20 8.48 5.99
CA PHE A 196 11.97 8.10 4.79
C PHE A 196 13.37 7.59 5.15
N VAL A 197 14.03 8.18 6.14
CA VAL A 197 15.33 7.66 6.65
C VAL A 197 15.17 6.25 7.23
N LEU A 198 14.10 6.00 7.99
CA LEU A 198 13.83 4.70 8.60
C LEU A 198 13.27 3.66 7.62
N PHE A 199 12.77 4.11 6.46
CA PHE A 199 12.10 3.27 5.47
C PHE A 199 12.91 2.04 5.04
N PRO A 200 14.17 2.17 4.56
CA PRO A 200 14.93 1.02 4.07
C PRO A 200 15.37 0.06 5.18
N PHE A 201 15.35 0.46 6.44
CA PHE A 201 15.82 -0.35 7.58
C PHE A 201 14.69 -1.03 8.36
N THR A 202 13.44 -0.78 7.98
CA THR A 202 12.27 -1.30 8.69
C THR A 202 11.40 -2.16 7.77
N ARG A 203 10.27 -2.63 8.28
CA ARG A 203 9.26 -3.34 7.49
C ARG A 203 8.60 -2.46 6.41
N LEU A 204 8.80 -1.14 6.42
CA LEU A 204 8.14 -0.21 5.49
C LEU A 204 8.44 -0.49 4.02
N VAL A 205 9.56 -1.16 3.71
CA VAL A 205 9.91 -1.63 2.36
C VAL A 205 8.80 -2.42 1.65
N HIS A 206 7.88 -3.04 2.41
CA HIS A 206 6.73 -3.73 1.84
C HIS A 206 5.82 -2.83 0.98
N ILE A 207 5.82 -1.51 1.23
CA ILE A 207 5.02 -0.53 0.49
C ILE A 207 5.42 -0.53 -1.00
N VAL A 208 6.71 -0.66 -1.30
CA VAL A 208 7.23 -0.70 -2.69
C VAL A 208 6.73 -1.93 -3.45
N SER A 209 6.39 -3.01 -2.73
CA SER A 209 5.90 -4.26 -3.31
C SER A 209 4.38 -4.35 -3.37
N ALA A 210 3.67 -3.21 -3.42
CA ALA A 210 2.25 -3.18 -3.69
C ALA A 210 1.95 -3.94 -5.01
N PRO A 211 1.13 -5.01 -4.99
CA PRO A 211 1.02 -5.96 -6.11
C PRO A 211 0.12 -5.46 -7.24
N VAL A 212 0.29 -4.22 -7.71
CA VAL A 212 -0.53 -3.61 -8.78
C VAL A 212 -0.49 -4.44 -10.07
N TRP A 213 0.68 -4.99 -10.40
CA TRP A 213 0.90 -5.86 -11.56
C TRP A 213 0.14 -7.19 -11.51
N TYR A 214 -0.34 -7.60 -10.34
CA TYR A 214 -1.13 -8.83 -10.20
C TYR A 214 -2.45 -8.76 -10.98
N LEU A 215 -3.03 -7.56 -11.14
CA LEU A 215 -4.29 -7.36 -11.85
C LEU A 215 -4.23 -7.79 -13.33
N GLY A 216 -3.05 -7.69 -13.97
CA GLY A 216 -2.84 -8.13 -15.35
C GLY A 216 -2.11 -9.47 -15.49
N ARG A 217 -1.78 -10.13 -14.38
CA ARG A 217 -0.93 -11.33 -14.38
C ARG A 217 -1.77 -12.59 -14.62
N ARG A 218 -1.33 -13.46 -15.55
CA ARG A 218 -1.92 -14.79 -15.72
C ARG A 218 -1.73 -15.64 -14.46
N TYR A 219 -2.73 -16.46 -14.12
CA TYR A 219 -2.68 -17.32 -12.93
C TYR A 219 -1.47 -18.26 -12.92
N GLN A 220 -1.19 -18.91 -14.05
CA GLN A 220 -0.08 -19.83 -14.17
C GLN A 220 1.19 -19.08 -14.61
N ILE A 221 2.24 -19.19 -13.81
CA ILE A 221 3.57 -18.73 -14.16
C ILE A 221 4.50 -19.93 -14.23
N VAL A 222 5.03 -20.17 -15.42
CA VAL A 222 6.06 -21.17 -15.67
C VAL A 222 7.36 -20.44 -15.96
N ARG A 223 8.39 -20.69 -15.15
CA ARG A 223 9.74 -20.19 -15.39
C ARG A 223 10.51 -21.25 -16.15
N GLN A 224 10.91 -20.94 -17.38
CA GLN A 224 11.76 -21.82 -18.17
C GLN A 224 13.21 -21.67 -17.70
N LYS A 225 13.96 -22.77 -17.67
CA LYS A 225 15.43 -22.72 -17.56
C LYS A 225 15.92 -21.99 -18.81
N GLY A 226 16.84 -21.03 -18.67
CA GLY A 226 17.32 -20.22 -19.78
C GLY A 226 17.81 -21.08 -20.95
N VAL A 227 16.94 -21.26 -21.94
CA VAL A 227 17.24 -21.85 -23.24
C VAL A 227 17.02 -20.70 -24.21
N LYS A 228 18.10 -20.23 -24.85
CA LYS A 228 18.00 -19.36 -26.04
C LYS A 228 16.95 -19.99 -26.97
N PRO A 229 16.05 -19.22 -27.60
CA PRO A 229 14.91 -19.78 -28.33
C PRO A 229 15.37 -20.86 -29.31
N ALA A 230 15.17 -22.12 -28.93
CA ALA A 230 15.60 -23.26 -29.72
C ALA A 230 14.48 -23.59 -30.70
N MET A 231 14.64 -23.03 -31.91
CA MET A 231 13.99 -23.41 -33.17
C MET A 231 12.44 -23.33 -33.24
N PRO A 232 11.88 -23.08 -34.44
CA PRO A 232 10.44 -23.08 -34.64
C PRO A 232 9.85 -24.41 -34.18
N ARG A 233 8.80 -24.33 -33.37
CA ARG A 233 8.02 -25.48 -32.92
C ARG A 233 7.58 -26.28 -34.14
N PRO A 234 7.80 -27.61 -34.21
CA PRO A 234 7.24 -28.43 -35.27
C PRO A 234 5.73 -28.23 -35.29
N GLN A 235 5.20 -27.85 -36.44
CA GLN A 235 3.77 -27.71 -36.66
C GLN A 235 3.13 -29.08 -36.36
N ARG A 236 2.17 -29.11 -35.43
CA ARG A 236 1.46 -30.36 -35.11
C ARG A 236 0.91 -30.94 -36.42
N PRO A 237 1.12 -32.23 -36.71
CA PRO A 237 0.40 -32.88 -37.80
C PRO A 237 -1.10 -32.71 -37.57
N ARG A 238 -1.83 -32.33 -38.61
CA ARG A 238 -3.28 -32.21 -38.58
C ARG A 238 -3.87 -33.62 -38.44
N GLY A 239 -4.70 -33.84 -37.40
CA GLY A 239 -5.72 -34.90 -37.45
C GLY A 239 -5.93 -35.73 -36.17
N TYR A 240 -7.10 -35.54 -35.55
CA TYR A 240 -8.11 -36.60 -35.49
C TYR A 240 -9.46 -35.92 -35.72
N GLU A 241 -10.07 -36.13 -36.89
CA GLU A 241 -11.47 -35.79 -37.11
C GLU A 241 -12.31 -36.89 -36.47
N ALA A 242 -13.15 -36.52 -35.49
CA ALA A 242 -14.08 -37.45 -34.89
C ALA A 242 -15.06 -37.96 -35.96
N PRO A 243 -15.34 -39.27 -36.06
CA PRO A 243 -16.29 -39.78 -37.03
C PRO A 243 -17.69 -39.22 -36.74
N ALA A 244 -18.41 -38.88 -37.81
CA ALA A 244 -19.77 -38.37 -37.73
C ALA A 244 -20.68 -39.36 -36.98
N ALA A 245 -21.48 -38.85 -36.04
CA ALA A 245 -22.41 -39.65 -35.26
C ALA A 245 -23.40 -40.36 -36.21
N THR A 246 -23.40 -41.69 -36.20
CA THR A 246 -24.40 -42.49 -36.91
C THR A 246 -25.76 -42.31 -36.24
N SER A 247 -26.75 -41.92 -37.04
CA SER A 247 -28.17 -41.81 -36.66
C SER A 247 -28.71 -43.11 -36.04
N GLY A 248 -29.59 -42.95 -35.06
CA GLY A 248 -29.96 -43.95 -34.06
C GLY A 248 -30.56 -45.27 -34.56
N VAL A 249 -30.40 -46.29 -33.73
CA VAL A 249 -31.10 -47.58 -33.81
C VAL A 249 -31.96 -47.69 -32.54
N ALA A 250 -33.26 -47.92 -32.73
CA ALA A 250 -34.24 -48.06 -31.66
C ALA A 250 -34.01 -49.33 -30.83
N ALA A 251 -34.11 -49.21 -29.50
CA ALA A 251 -33.96 -50.33 -28.58
C ALA A 251 -35.29 -51.14 -28.45
N PRO A 252 -35.30 -52.47 -28.63
CA PRO A 252 -36.45 -53.31 -28.28
C PRO A 252 -36.50 -53.62 -26.77
N GLN A 253 -37.71 -53.67 -26.22
CA GLN A 253 -38.00 -53.74 -24.78
C GLN A 253 -37.74 -55.13 -24.13
N PRO A 254 -37.40 -55.18 -22.82
CA PRO A 254 -37.20 -56.43 -22.08
C PRO A 254 -38.52 -57.11 -21.69
N GLY A 255 -38.69 -58.38 -22.09
CA GLY A 255 -39.85 -59.22 -21.76
C GLY A 255 -39.74 -59.87 -20.39
N PHE A 256 -40.78 -59.70 -19.56
CA PHE A 256 -40.94 -60.41 -18.28
C PHE A 256 -41.57 -61.80 -18.51
N ALA A 257 -40.94 -62.83 -17.97
CA ALA A 257 -41.42 -64.21 -18.02
C ALA A 257 -42.58 -64.43 -17.03
N ALA A 258 -43.78 -64.71 -17.56
CA ALA A 258 -44.91 -65.17 -16.76
C ALA A 258 -44.84 -66.70 -16.60
N GLY A 259 -44.69 -67.17 -15.37
CA GLY A 259 -44.72 -68.59 -15.04
C GLY A 259 -46.12 -69.19 -15.23
N LYS A 260 -46.20 -70.40 -15.79
CA LYS A 260 -47.38 -71.27 -15.70
C LYS A 260 -47.10 -72.43 -14.74
N LEU A 261 -48.02 -72.55 -13.80
CA LEU A 261 -48.21 -73.62 -12.83
C LEU A 261 -48.90 -74.83 -13.47
N LYS A 262 -48.64 -76.02 -12.88
CA LYS A 262 -49.48 -77.25 -12.86
C LYS A 262 -49.59 -78.08 -14.15
N ASP A 263 -49.75 -79.39 -14.18
CA ASP A 263 -49.71 -80.57 -13.28
C ASP A 263 -49.46 -81.75 -14.26
N GLY A 264 -48.66 -82.77 -14.00
CA GLY A 264 -49.10 -84.01 -13.33
C GLY A 264 -49.34 -85.16 -14.32
N VAL A 265 -48.50 -86.19 -14.23
CA VAL A 265 -48.70 -87.63 -14.52
C VAL A 265 -49.97 -88.06 -15.27
N ASN A 266 -49.82 -88.38 -16.56
CA ASN A 266 -50.02 -89.69 -17.24
C ASN A 266 -50.12 -89.48 -18.76
#